data_AF-A0A7J4QT06-F1
#
_entry.id   AF-A0A7J4QT06-F1
#
_cell.length_a   1.000
_cell.length_b   1.000
_cell.length_c   1.000
_cell.angle_alpha   90.00
_cell.angle_beta   90.00
_cell.angle_gamma   90.00
#
_symmetry.space_group_name_H-M   'P 1'
#
loop_
_entity.id
_entity.type
_entity.pdbx_description
1 polymer ?
#
loop_
_entity_poly.entity_id
_entity_poly.type
_entity_poly.pdbx_seq_one_letter_code
_entity_poly.pdbx_strand_id
1 'polypeptide(L)'
;MNMRKSAPSLLLTTLLLVALVPTGTVAATPSEASEFYYGVEYDWSSVDSDLTNFTGLDIPEMLGEVMGAADDAGFNLVVGQLFTGSSNVYVHHFEDITPRTIQDMNGEDVTVWSRTDEVTLRHGVLFDGVLMADWMEPASFGSNDDTSFDIDAFVGGEQVLTVDISYTEYLDEDYHLVGADMAFSMEVSLSNAIELDALFEGGGEELPIDFDTGISMSYAITESATQWRLGSPSPIYVEMS
;
A
#
# COMPACT_ATOMS: atom_id res chain seq x y z
N MET A 1 -19.42 5.63 20.37
CA MET A 1 -18.58 4.70 19.59
C MET A 1 -17.24 5.40 19.37
N ASN A 2 -16.20 5.03 20.11
CA ASN A 2 -14.91 5.72 20.07
C ASN A 2 -14.08 5.15 18.92
N MET A 3 -13.89 5.94 17.86
CA MET A 3 -12.91 5.65 16.81
C MET A 3 -11.51 5.61 17.45
N ARG A 4 -10.94 4.42 17.59
CA ARG A 4 -9.50 4.26 17.77
C ARG A 4 -8.85 4.68 16.45
N LYS A 5 -8.39 5.93 16.38
CA LYS A 5 -7.53 6.39 15.29
C LYS A 5 -6.24 5.58 15.38
N SER A 6 -6.01 4.67 14.44
CA SER A 6 -4.75 3.95 14.37
C SER A 6 -3.65 4.96 14.02
N ALA A 7 -2.61 5.03 14.84
CA ALA A 7 -1.42 5.85 14.60
C ALA A 7 -0.88 5.81 13.16
N PRO A 8 -0.87 4.65 12.44
CA PRO A 8 -0.45 4.62 11.03
C PRO A 8 -1.36 5.42 10.09
N SER A 9 -2.67 5.46 10.33
CA SER A 9 -3.59 6.26 9.50
C SER A 9 -3.31 7.76 9.68
N LEU A 10 -3.01 8.20 10.91
CA LEU A 10 -2.65 9.59 11.19
C LEU A 10 -1.32 9.96 10.52
N LEU A 11 -0.34 9.05 10.54
CA LEU A 11 0.96 9.26 9.90
C LEU A 11 0.83 9.35 8.37
N LEU A 12 0.04 8.47 7.75
CA LEU A 12 -0.23 8.51 6.31
C LEU A 12 -0.98 9.79 5.90
N THR A 13 -2.01 10.18 6.65
CA THR A 13 -2.71 11.46 6.42
C THR A 13 -1.77 12.65 6.62
N THR A 14 -0.87 12.61 7.60
CA THR A 14 0.10 13.69 7.82
C THR A 14 1.13 13.73 6.69
N LEU A 15 1.60 12.58 6.20
CA LEU A 15 2.52 12.49 5.07
C LEU A 15 1.87 13.03 3.78
N LEU A 16 0.59 12.69 3.55
CA LEU A 16 -0.19 13.19 2.42
C LEU A 16 -0.43 14.70 2.52
N LEU A 17 -0.70 15.21 3.73
CA LEU A 17 -0.84 16.64 4.00
C LEU A 17 0.48 17.39 3.82
N VAL A 18 1.60 16.81 4.25
CA VAL A 18 2.94 17.41 4.09
C VAL A 18 3.37 17.47 2.62
N ALA A 19 2.97 16.48 1.81
CA ALA A 19 3.19 16.52 0.36
C ALA A 19 2.44 17.67 -0.34
N LEU A 20 1.39 18.20 0.28
CA LEU A 20 0.61 19.33 -0.23
C LEU A 20 1.07 20.68 0.31
N VAL A 21 2.12 20.73 1.16
CA VAL A 21 2.62 22.00 1.72
C VAL A 21 3.64 22.62 0.75
N PRO A 22 3.47 23.89 0.34
CA PRO A 22 4.43 24.58 -0.52
C PRO A 22 5.81 24.67 0.16
N THR A 23 6.87 24.33 -0.56
CA THR A 23 8.26 24.45 -0.08
C THR A 23 8.93 25.79 -0.45
N GLY A 24 8.17 26.72 -1.05
CA GLY A 24 8.67 28.00 -1.57
C GLY A 24 8.35 29.23 -0.71
N THR A 25 9.08 30.32 -0.95
CA THR A 25 8.84 31.64 -0.33
C THR A 25 7.56 32.30 -0.89
N VAL A 26 6.77 32.91 -0.01
CA VAL A 26 5.53 33.58 -0.36
C VAL A 26 5.83 34.98 -0.91
N ALA A 27 5.59 35.16 -2.20
CA ALA A 27 5.51 36.48 -2.85
C ALA A 27 4.07 36.70 -3.31
N ALA A 28 3.69 37.92 -3.73
CA ALA A 28 2.49 38.12 -4.54
C ALA A 28 2.55 37.24 -5.81
N THR A 29 1.45 37.14 -6.60
CA THR A 29 1.33 36.24 -7.77
C THR A 29 2.67 35.94 -8.47
N PRO A 30 3.04 34.65 -8.66
CA PRO A 30 4.36 34.31 -9.17
C PRO A 30 4.63 35.00 -10.51
N SER A 31 5.83 35.56 -10.70
CA SER A 31 6.19 36.21 -11.96
C SER A 31 6.36 35.21 -13.10
N GLU A 32 6.69 33.95 -12.77
CA GLU A 32 6.73 32.82 -13.68
C GLU A 32 6.07 31.62 -13.01
N ALA A 33 5.35 30.81 -13.79
CA ALA A 33 4.73 29.58 -13.30
C ALA A 33 5.81 28.55 -12.97
N SER A 34 5.73 27.97 -11.77
CA SER A 34 6.57 26.85 -11.37
C SER A 34 5.94 25.51 -11.77
N GLU A 35 6.81 24.55 -12.08
CA GLU A 35 6.43 23.15 -12.32
C GLU A 35 7.56 22.24 -11.84
N PHE A 36 7.22 21.21 -11.08
CA PHE A 36 8.20 20.22 -10.61
C PHE A 36 7.55 18.88 -10.31
N TYR A 37 8.40 17.85 -10.32
CA TYR A 37 8.01 16.46 -10.07
C TYR A 37 8.89 15.89 -8.97
N TYR A 38 8.29 15.15 -8.05
CA TYR A 38 9.02 14.40 -7.05
C TYR A 38 8.25 13.14 -6.67
N GLY A 39 8.93 12.16 -6.09
CA GLY A 39 8.31 10.91 -5.73
C GLY A 39 9.26 9.96 -5.03
N VAL A 40 8.68 8.86 -4.55
CA VAL A 40 9.40 7.77 -3.90
C VAL A 40 8.87 6.43 -4.42
N GLU A 41 9.78 5.47 -4.55
CA GLU A 41 9.48 4.10 -4.93
C GLU A 41 10.07 3.17 -3.87
N TYR A 42 9.31 2.14 -3.52
CA TYR A 42 9.72 1.05 -2.66
C TYR A 42 9.57 -0.28 -3.41
N ASP A 43 10.63 -1.08 -3.41
CA ASP A 43 10.68 -2.41 -4.00
C ASP A 43 10.46 -3.46 -2.91
N TRP A 44 9.36 -4.22 -3.02
CA TRP A 44 8.98 -5.21 -2.01
C TRP A 44 9.89 -6.43 -1.97
N SER A 45 10.74 -6.65 -2.99
CA SER A 45 11.80 -7.66 -2.91
C SER A 45 12.87 -7.31 -1.87
N SER A 46 12.92 -6.05 -1.40
CA SER A 46 13.85 -5.59 -0.37
C SER A 46 13.35 -5.84 1.07
N VAL A 47 12.11 -6.33 1.24
CA VAL A 47 11.45 -6.40 2.56
C VAL A 47 12.23 -7.22 3.59
N ASP A 48 12.84 -8.34 3.19
CA ASP A 48 13.60 -9.19 4.11
C ASP A 48 14.88 -8.49 4.62
N SER A 49 15.59 -7.83 3.71
CA SER A 49 16.78 -7.03 4.05
C SER A 49 16.39 -5.86 4.97
N ASP A 50 15.30 -5.16 4.67
CA ASP A 50 14.84 -4.03 5.47
C ASP A 50 14.37 -4.47 6.86
N LEU A 51 13.65 -5.58 6.95
CA LEU A 51 13.24 -6.18 8.22
C LEU A 51 14.45 -6.56 9.06
N THR A 52 15.46 -7.18 8.44
CA THR A 52 16.72 -7.54 9.11
C THR A 52 17.45 -6.30 9.60
N ASN A 53 17.54 -5.25 8.78
CA ASN A 53 18.19 -3.99 9.16
C ASN A 53 17.45 -3.25 10.28
N PHE A 54 16.12 -3.33 10.30
CA PHE A 54 15.29 -2.63 11.29
C PHE A 54 15.16 -3.39 12.62
N THR A 55 15.12 -4.72 12.57
CA THR A 55 14.83 -5.56 13.74
C THR A 55 16.01 -6.43 14.19
N GLY A 56 16.98 -6.65 13.32
CA GLY A 56 18.06 -7.63 13.51
C GLY A 56 17.62 -9.09 13.27
N LEU A 57 16.37 -9.34 12.87
CA LEU A 57 15.84 -10.67 12.61
C LEU A 57 16.00 -11.02 11.13
N ASP A 58 16.78 -12.05 10.84
CA ASP A 58 16.93 -12.62 9.50
C ASP A 58 15.95 -13.79 9.35
N ILE A 59 14.80 -13.53 8.72
CA ILE A 59 13.75 -14.54 8.55
C ILE A 59 14.21 -15.70 7.65
N PRO A 60 14.87 -15.47 6.50
CA PRO A 60 15.47 -16.56 5.73
C PRO A 60 16.41 -17.46 6.54
N GLU A 61 17.28 -16.90 7.38
CA GLU A 61 18.16 -17.68 8.27
C GLU A 61 17.35 -18.50 9.27
N MET A 62 16.37 -17.89 9.94
CA MET A 62 15.50 -18.58 10.89
C MET A 62 14.72 -19.75 10.25
N LEU A 63 14.18 -19.57 9.04
CA LEU A 63 13.51 -20.64 8.31
C LEU A 63 14.50 -21.75 7.95
N GLY A 64 15.71 -21.40 7.53
CA GLY A 64 16.79 -22.35 7.28
C GLY A 64 17.19 -23.17 8.52
N GLU A 65 17.27 -22.55 9.70
CA GLU A 65 17.53 -23.25 10.97
C GLU A 65 16.41 -24.24 11.30
N VAL A 66 15.13 -23.86 11.11
CA VAL A 66 13.98 -24.75 11.34
C VAL A 66 14.00 -25.94 10.38
N MET A 67 14.29 -25.70 9.09
CA MET A 67 14.43 -26.77 8.10
C MET A 67 15.60 -27.71 8.44
N GLY A 68 16.74 -27.17 8.91
CA GLY A 68 17.87 -27.98 9.37
C GLY A 68 17.54 -28.84 10.59
N ALA A 69 16.81 -28.28 11.56
CA ALA A 69 16.35 -29.04 12.73
C ALA A 69 15.33 -30.15 12.36
N ALA A 70 14.52 -29.94 11.31
CA ALA A 70 13.63 -30.95 10.79
C ALA A 70 14.40 -32.10 10.13
N ASP A 71 15.40 -31.80 9.31
CA ASP A 71 16.30 -32.79 8.69
C ASP A 71 17.02 -33.63 9.76
N ASP A 72 17.56 -32.98 10.81
CA ASP A 72 18.18 -33.66 11.96
C ASP A 72 17.21 -34.61 12.69
N ALA A 73 15.91 -34.30 12.68
CA ALA A 73 14.86 -35.12 13.27
C ALA A 73 14.29 -36.18 12.31
N GLY A 74 14.76 -36.23 11.06
CA GLY A 74 14.34 -37.19 10.04
C GLY A 74 13.10 -36.79 9.24
N PHE A 75 12.69 -35.51 9.31
CA PHE A 75 11.62 -34.94 8.50
C PHE A 75 12.21 -34.19 7.30
N ASN A 76 11.62 -34.33 6.12
CA ASN A 76 11.89 -33.38 5.04
C ASN A 76 10.94 -32.20 5.19
N LEU A 77 11.48 -30.99 5.33
CA LEU A 77 10.70 -29.76 5.50
C LEU A 77 11.25 -28.68 4.59
N VAL A 78 10.37 -28.07 3.80
CA VAL A 78 10.64 -26.86 3.01
C VAL A 78 9.65 -25.79 3.45
N VAL A 79 10.16 -24.66 3.90
CA VAL A 79 9.36 -23.46 4.18
C VAL A 79 9.92 -22.31 3.37
N GLY A 80 9.08 -21.65 2.59
CA GLY A 80 9.48 -20.53 1.75
C GLY A 80 8.45 -19.42 1.82
N GLN A 81 8.92 -18.19 1.69
CA GLN A 81 8.09 -17.02 1.45
C GLN A 81 8.76 -16.12 0.41
N LEU A 82 7.95 -15.38 -0.34
CA LEU A 82 8.40 -14.43 -1.32
C LEU A 82 7.45 -13.24 -1.37
N PHE A 83 8.02 -12.04 -1.33
CA PHE A 83 7.30 -10.79 -1.60
C PHE A 83 7.86 -10.16 -2.88
N THR A 84 6.99 -9.81 -3.81
CA THR A 84 7.37 -9.08 -5.03
C THR A 84 6.41 -7.95 -5.31
N GLY A 85 6.88 -6.92 -6.02
CA GLY A 85 6.07 -5.79 -6.42
C GLY A 85 6.67 -4.46 -5.96
N SER A 86 5.90 -3.39 -6.10
CA SER A 86 6.38 -2.05 -5.77
C SER A 86 5.29 -1.16 -5.18
N SER A 87 5.73 -0.11 -4.50
CA SER A 87 4.87 0.96 -4.01
C SER A 87 5.47 2.30 -4.37
N ASN A 88 4.68 3.11 -5.05
CA ASN A 88 5.11 4.34 -5.66
C ASN A 88 4.18 5.47 -5.26
N VAL A 89 4.77 6.61 -4.93
CA VAL A 89 4.06 7.87 -4.78
C VAL A 89 4.76 8.90 -5.65
N TYR A 90 4.00 9.48 -6.57
CA TYR A 90 4.46 10.56 -7.45
C TYR A 90 3.61 11.79 -7.21
N VAL A 91 4.27 12.94 -7.16
CA VAL A 91 3.63 14.24 -7.06
C VAL A 91 4.09 15.10 -8.23
N HIS A 92 3.11 15.67 -8.93
CA HIS A 92 3.32 16.68 -9.95
C HIS A 92 2.70 17.98 -9.46
N HIS A 93 3.54 18.98 -9.29
CA HIS A 93 3.11 20.33 -8.95
C HIS A 93 3.22 21.23 -10.18
N PHE A 94 2.22 22.05 -10.43
CA PHE A 94 2.28 23.09 -11.45
C PHE A 94 1.39 24.29 -11.13
N GLU A 95 1.79 25.46 -11.64
CA GLU A 95 1.01 26.69 -11.55
C GLU A 95 0.46 27.11 -12.92
N ASP A 96 -0.76 27.66 -12.92
CA ASP A 96 -1.33 28.39 -14.04
C ASP A 96 -1.61 29.82 -13.57
N ILE A 97 -0.68 30.72 -13.94
CA ILE A 97 -0.73 32.15 -13.61
C ILE A 97 -1.62 32.95 -14.56
N THR A 98 -2.34 32.30 -15.47
CA THR A 98 -3.30 32.97 -16.36
C THR A 98 -4.50 33.47 -15.53
N PRO A 99 -4.78 34.78 -15.50
CA PRO A 99 -5.91 35.30 -14.74
C PRO A 99 -7.23 34.71 -15.22
N ARG A 100 -8.02 34.17 -14.28
CA ARG A 100 -9.36 33.62 -14.51
C ARG A 100 -10.33 34.14 -13.46
N THR A 101 -11.61 34.18 -13.79
CA THR A 101 -12.65 34.60 -12.85
C THR A 101 -13.37 33.38 -12.30
N ILE A 102 -13.50 33.30 -10.98
CA ILE A 102 -14.34 32.32 -10.28
C ILE A 102 -15.33 33.05 -9.38
N GLN A 103 -16.38 32.36 -8.93
CA GLN A 103 -17.25 32.87 -7.87
C GLN A 103 -16.78 32.40 -6.49
N ASP A 104 -16.76 33.32 -5.54
CA ASP A 104 -16.57 33.00 -4.12
C ASP A 104 -17.84 32.36 -3.51
N MET A 105 -17.85 32.10 -2.20
CA MET A 105 -19.02 31.50 -1.54
C MET A 105 -20.25 32.43 -1.48
N ASN A 106 -20.06 33.75 -1.63
CA ASN A 106 -21.15 34.73 -1.66
C ASN A 106 -21.70 34.96 -3.07
N GLY A 107 -21.08 34.38 -4.09
CA GLY A 107 -21.42 34.58 -5.50
C GLY A 107 -20.79 35.84 -6.10
N GLU A 108 -19.77 36.41 -5.47
CA GLU A 108 -18.98 37.52 -5.99
C GLU A 108 -17.89 37.01 -6.94
N ASP A 109 -17.72 37.70 -8.06
CA ASP A 109 -16.69 37.37 -9.03
C ASP A 109 -15.32 37.84 -8.53
N VAL A 110 -14.37 36.91 -8.42
CA VAL A 110 -13.00 37.16 -7.98
C VAL A 110 -12.03 36.71 -9.07
N THR A 111 -11.07 37.57 -9.40
CA THR A 111 -9.96 37.22 -10.30
C THR A 111 -8.90 36.45 -9.54
N VAL A 112 -8.55 35.28 -10.06
CA VAL A 112 -7.62 34.34 -9.44
C VAL A 112 -6.66 33.76 -10.46
N TRP A 113 -5.55 33.23 -9.97
CA TRP A 113 -4.70 32.25 -10.63
C TRP A 113 -4.74 30.94 -9.85
N SER A 114 -4.04 29.90 -10.30
CA SER A 114 -4.05 28.62 -9.59
C SER A 114 -2.72 27.91 -9.49
N ARG A 115 -2.64 27.07 -8.47
CA ARG A 115 -1.64 26.02 -8.33
C ARG A 115 -2.32 24.68 -8.13
N THR A 116 -1.75 23.63 -8.69
CA THR A 116 -2.29 22.29 -8.65
C THR A 116 -1.23 21.31 -8.22
N ASP A 117 -1.61 20.44 -7.29
CA ASP A 117 -0.85 19.26 -6.90
C ASP A 117 -1.60 18.01 -7.33
N GLU A 118 -0.99 17.22 -8.19
CA GLU A 118 -1.47 15.90 -8.60
C GLU A 118 -0.67 14.82 -7.90
N VAL A 119 -1.33 13.98 -7.10
CA VAL A 119 -0.73 12.88 -6.36
C VAL A 119 -1.21 11.55 -6.94
N THR A 120 -0.26 10.76 -7.41
CA THR A 120 -0.47 9.42 -7.95
C THR A 120 0.16 8.41 -7.00
N LEU A 121 -0.66 7.55 -6.38
CA LEU A 121 -0.19 6.40 -5.62
C LEU A 121 -0.46 5.11 -6.39
N ARG A 122 0.57 4.28 -6.54
CA ARG A 122 0.46 2.95 -7.13
C ARG A 122 1.13 1.94 -6.21
N HIS A 123 0.36 0.97 -5.74
CA HIS A 123 0.83 -0.13 -4.92
C HIS A 123 0.35 -1.43 -5.54
N GLY A 124 1.27 -2.37 -5.71
CA GLY A 124 1.00 -3.70 -6.22
C GLY A 124 1.98 -4.66 -5.57
N VAL A 125 1.48 -5.65 -4.85
CA VAL A 125 2.30 -6.65 -4.14
C VAL A 125 1.71 -8.03 -4.35
N LEU A 126 2.59 -8.97 -4.65
CA LEU A 126 2.34 -10.40 -4.56
C LEU A 126 3.07 -10.95 -3.34
N PHE A 127 2.37 -11.80 -2.60
CA PHE A 127 2.94 -12.61 -1.52
C PHE A 127 2.69 -14.08 -1.84
N ASP A 128 3.75 -14.87 -1.86
CA ASP A 128 3.68 -16.30 -2.03
C ASP A 128 4.35 -16.98 -0.83
N GLY A 129 3.74 -18.04 -0.32
CA GLY A 129 4.27 -18.86 0.75
C GLY A 129 4.06 -20.33 0.43
N VAL A 130 5.02 -21.14 0.84
CA VAL A 130 5.00 -22.59 0.65
C VAL A 130 5.46 -23.29 1.92
N LEU A 131 4.78 -24.38 2.26
CA LEU A 131 5.20 -25.34 3.26
C LEU A 131 5.04 -26.72 2.63
N MET A 132 6.13 -27.47 2.54
CA MET A 132 6.14 -28.86 2.11
C MET A 132 6.77 -29.67 3.23
N ALA A 133 6.10 -30.72 3.69
CA ALA A 133 6.60 -31.54 4.78
C ALA A 133 6.24 -33.01 4.54
N ASP A 134 7.26 -33.86 4.49
CA ASP A 134 7.06 -35.30 4.40
C ASP A 134 7.92 -36.06 5.40
N TRP A 135 7.39 -37.21 5.80
CA TRP A 135 8.04 -38.14 6.69
C TRP A 135 7.48 -39.54 6.49
N MET A 136 8.36 -40.54 6.62
CA MET A 136 8.01 -41.95 6.47
C MET A 136 8.75 -42.79 7.50
N GLU A 137 7.98 -43.56 8.26
CA GLU A 137 8.47 -44.70 9.03
C GLU A 137 8.11 -45.99 8.29
N PRO A 138 9.10 -46.71 7.73
CA PRO A 138 8.84 -47.97 7.07
C PRO A 138 8.43 -49.05 8.08
N ALA A 139 7.68 -50.05 7.61
CA ALA A 139 7.25 -51.18 8.40
C ALA A 139 8.42 -51.80 9.20
N SER A 140 8.26 -51.86 10.52
CA SER A 140 9.29 -52.31 11.47
C SER A 140 8.77 -53.44 12.37
N PHE A 141 9.62 -54.01 13.24
CA PHE A 141 9.25 -55.20 14.00
C PHE A 141 8.06 -54.93 14.97
N GLY A 142 6.86 -55.31 14.55
CA GLY A 142 5.61 -55.05 15.28
C GLY A 142 4.53 -54.30 14.47
N SER A 143 4.89 -53.73 13.31
CA SER A 143 3.98 -53.17 12.31
C SER A 143 4.24 -53.84 10.94
N ASN A 144 3.19 -54.13 10.18
CA ASN A 144 3.34 -54.63 8.81
C ASN A 144 3.11 -53.55 7.75
N ASP A 145 2.71 -52.35 8.18
CA ASP A 145 2.32 -51.25 7.31
C ASP A 145 3.24 -50.05 7.58
N ASP A 146 3.55 -49.30 6.53
CA ASP A 146 4.25 -48.04 6.63
C ASP A 146 3.37 -47.01 7.34
N THR A 147 4.00 -46.02 7.98
CA THR A 147 3.31 -44.86 8.54
C THR A 147 3.98 -43.62 8.01
N SER A 148 3.23 -42.78 7.33
CA SER A 148 3.78 -41.63 6.62
C SER A 148 2.82 -40.45 6.63
N PHE A 149 3.36 -39.27 6.37
CA PHE A 149 2.57 -38.15 5.90
C PHE A 149 3.34 -37.42 4.80
N ASP A 150 2.58 -36.82 3.91
CA ASP A 150 3.03 -35.87 2.89
C ASP A 150 2.07 -34.68 2.93
N ILE A 151 2.59 -33.46 3.05
CA ILE A 151 1.81 -32.24 3.23
C ILE A 151 2.41 -31.16 2.35
N ASP A 152 1.63 -30.69 1.39
CA ASP A 152 1.90 -29.52 0.57
C ASP A 152 0.86 -28.43 0.87
N ALA A 153 1.33 -27.29 1.39
CA ALA A 153 0.50 -26.13 1.65
C ALA A 153 1.05 -24.91 0.91
N PHE A 154 0.18 -24.22 0.18
CA PHE A 154 0.50 -22.98 -0.51
C PHE A 154 -0.40 -21.86 0.00
N VAL A 155 0.18 -20.66 0.10
CA VAL A 155 -0.57 -19.43 0.32
C VAL A 155 -0.14 -18.44 -0.73
N GLY A 156 -1.11 -17.85 -1.42
CA GLY A 156 -0.88 -16.79 -2.41
C GLY A 156 -1.72 -15.58 -2.07
N GLY A 157 -1.21 -14.39 -2.33
CA GLY A 157 -1.93 -13.15 -2.10
C GLY A 157 -1.54 -12.05 -3.08
N GLU A 158 -2.53 -11.29 -3.54
CA GLU A 158 -2.34 -10.11 -4.38
C GLU A 158 -3.00 -8.91 -3.70
N GLN A 159 -2.27 -7.81 -3.61
CA GLN A 159 -2.76 -6.53 -3.11
C GLN A 159 -2.49 -5.46 -4.16
N VAL A 160 -3.54 -4.73 -4.55
CA VAL A 160 -3.45 -3.59 -5.46
C VAL A 160 -4.14 -2.40 -4.81
N LEU A 161 -3.46 -1.25 -4.82
CA LEU A 161 -4.03 0.04 -4.46
C LEU A 161 -3.60 1.09 -5.48
N THR A 162 -4.58 1.72 -6.09
CA THR A 162 -4.42 2.85 -7.00
C THR A 162 -5.15 4.03 -6.40
N VAL A 163 -4.46 5.17 -6.26
CA VAL A 163 -5.08 6.43 -5.83
C VAL A 163 -4.62 7.53 -6.76
N ASP A 164 -5.55 8.33 -7.24
CA ASP A 164 -5.26 9.58 -7.96
C ASP A 164 -5.98 10.73 -7.26
N ILE A 165 -5.23 11.79 -6.97
CA ILE A 165 -5.72 12.99 -6.33
C ILE A 165 -5.26 14.18 -7.17
N SER A 166 -6.17 15.08 -7.51
CA SER A 166 -5.82 16.40 -8.05
C SER A 166 -6.40 17.44 -7.12
N TYR A 167 -5.54 18.27 -6.54
CA TYR A 167 -5.91 19.35 -5.64
C TYR A 167 -5.49 20.69 -6.27
N THR A 168 -6.46 21.53 -6.60
CA THR A 168 -6.24 22.83 -7.24
C THR A 168 -6.66 23.93 -6.30
N GLU A 169 -5.72 24.81 -5.93
CA GLU A 169 -6.02 26.02 -5.16
C GLU A 169 -6.14 27.23 -6.08
N TYR A 170 -7.02 28.15 -5.67
CA TYR A 170 -7.28 29.40 -6.37
C TYR A 170 -6.85 30.56 -5.46
N LEU A 171 -5.95 31.40 -5.96
CA LEU A 171 -5.38 32.51 -5.21
C LEU A 171 -5.60 33.83 -5.94
N ASP A 172 -5.80 34.91 -5.19
CA ASP A 172 -5.89 36.26 -5.75
C ASP A 172 -4.50 36.87 -6.05
N GLU A 173 -4.48 38.12 -6.52
CA GLU A 173 -3.25 38.85 -6.84
C GLU A 173 -2.34 39.09 -5.63
N ASP A 174 -2.94 39.16 -4.43
CA ASP A 174 -2.26 39.36 -3.15
C ASP A 174 -1.83 38.02 -2.50
N TYR A 175 -1.98 36.90 -3.23
CA TYR A 175 -1.66 35.54 -2.76
C TYR A 175 -2.57 35.04 -1.62
N HIS A 176 -3.77 35.61 -1.48
CA HIS A 176 -4.78 35.09 -0.57
C HIS A 176 -5.53 33.93 -1.20
N LEU A 177 -5.78 32.89 -0.41
CA LEU A 177 -6.56 31.73 -0.82
C LEU A 177 -8.04 32.12 -0.96
N VAL A 178 -8.63 31.90 -2.15
CA VAL A 178 -10.06 32.15 -2.43
C VAL A 178 -10.88 30.85 -2.33
N GLY A 179 -10.27 29.72 -2.66
CA GLY A 179 -10.90 28.41 -2.58
C GLY A 179 -10.03 27.32 -3.17
N ALA A 180 -10.55 26.09 -3.18
CA ALA A 180 -9.87 24.95 -3.76
C ALA A 180 -10.87 23.96 -4.38
N ASP A 181 -10.42 23.21 -5.37
CA ASP A 181 -11.11 22.05 -5.92
C ASP A 181 -10.28 20.79 -5.66
N MET A 182 -10.95 19.68 -5.43
CA MET A 182 -10.33 18.37 -5.24
C MET A 182 -11.06 17.33 -6.09
N ALA A 183 -10.32 16.63 -6.92
CA ALA A 183 -10.76 15.40 -7.57
C ALA A 183 -10.01 14.22 -6.97
N PHE A 184 -10.73 13.13 -6.70
CA PHE A 184 -10.20 11.93 -6.07
C PHE A 184 -10.78 10.69 -6.73
N SER A 185 -9.91 9.73 -7.06
CA SER A 185 -10.29 8.37 -7.41
C SER A 185 -9.43 7.37 -6.65
N MET A 186 -10.00 6.21 -6.37
CA MET A 186 -9.29 5.14 -5.68
C MET A 186 -9.82 3.78 -6.12
N GLU A 187 -8.92 2.84 -6.27
CA GLU A 187 -9.22 1.42 -6.43
C GLU A 187 -8.38 0.62 -5.45
N VAL A 188 -9.01 -0.30 -4.73
CA VAL A 188 -8.33 -1.27 -3.88
C VAL A 188 -8.83 -2.66 -4.24
N SER A 189 -7.90 -3.60 -4.39
CA SER A 189 -8.16 -5.01 -4.64
C SER A 189 -7.26 -5.84 -3.74
N LEU A 190 -7.86 -6.81 -3.03
CA LEU A 190 -7.15 -7.82 -2.27
C LEU A 190 -7.65 -9.18 -2.73
N SER A 191 -6.72 -10.09 -3.04
CA SER A 191 -7.01 -11.50 -3.25
C SER A 191 -6.07 -12.34 -2.39
N ASN A 192 -6.59 -13.41 -1.80
CA ASN A 192 -5.79 -14.41 -1.10
C ASN A 192 -6.32 -15.79 -1.45
N ALA A 193 -5.42 -16.76 -1.58
CA ALA A 193 -5.69 -18.16 -1.82
C ALA A 193 -4.87 -19.01 -0.85
N ILE A 194 -5.45 -20.11 -0.40
CA ILE A 194 -4.80 -21.14 0.42
C ILE A 194 -5.15 -22.48 -0.23
N GLU A 195 -4.11 -23.24 -0.54
CA GLU A 195 -4.21 -24.59 -1.08
C GLU A 195 -3.54 -25.54 -0.07
N LEU A 196 -4.18 -26.66 0.24
CA LEU A 196 -3.61 -27.76 1.03
C LEU A 196 -3.89 -29.08 0.30
N ASP A 197 -2.82 -29.80 0.00
CA ASP A 197 -2.82 -31.21 -0.36
C ASP A 197 -2.08 -31.96 0.76
N ALA A 198 -2.70 -33.00 1.32
CA ALA A 198 -2.03 -33.85 2.29
C ALA A 198 -2.49 -35.30 2.17
N LEU A 199 -1.54 -36.22 2.34
CA LEU A 199 -1.77 -37.65 2.42
C LEU A 199 -1.24 -38.17 3.75
N PHE A 200 -2.08 -38.87 4.50
CA PHE A 200 -1.66 -39.59 5.71
C PHE A 200 -1.83 -41.09 5.48
N GLU A 201 -0.80 -41.86 5.79
CA GLU A 201 -0.82 -43.32 5.67
C GLU A 201 -0.54 -43.95 7.04
N GLY A 202 -1.30 -44.99 7.39
CA GLY A 202 -1.05 -45.74 8.61
C GLY A 202 -2.04 -46.88 8.82
N GLY A 203 -1.57 -48.00 9.38
CA GLY A 203 -2.41 -49.17 9.66
C GLY A 203 -3.04 -49.79 8.41
N GLY A 204 -2.40 -49.60 7.24
CA GLY A 204 -2.87 -50.07 5.94
C GLY A 204 -4.00 -49.22 5.33
N GLU A 205 -4.28 -48.04 5.89
CA GLU A 205 -5.27 -47.08 5.39
C GLU A 205 -4.61 -45.78 4.92
N GLU A 206 -5.24 -45.12 3.95
CA GLU A 206 -4.86 -43.82 3.42
C GLU A 206 -5.96 -42.80 3.72
N LEU A 207 -5.58 -41.60 4.16
CA LEU A 207 -6.46 -40.46 4.38
C LEU A 207 -5.97 -39.27 3.56
N PRO A 208 -6.53 -39.05 2.35
CA PRO A 208 -6.25 -37.85 1.57
C PRO A 208 -7.07 -36.65 2.08
N ILE A 209 -6.43 -35.49 2.13
CA ILE A 209 -7.01 -34.18 2.40
C ILE A 209 -6.64 -33.27 1.24
N ASP A 210 -7.64 -32.78 0.52
CA ASP A 210 -7.46 -31.80 -0.56
C ASP A 210 -8.46 -30.67 -0.30
N PHE A 211 -7.95 -29.46 -0.06
CA PHE A 211 -8.78 -28.28 -0.02
C PHE A 211 -8.10 -27.07 -0.68
N ASP A 212 -8.91 -26.32 -1.42
CA ASP A 212 -8.60 -25.00 -1.94
C ASP A 212 -9.62 -23.99 -1.40
N THR A 213 -9.15 -22.82 -0.98
CA THR A 213 -10.01 -21.72 -0.57
C THR A 213 -9.39 -20.37 -0.91
N GLY A 214 -10.23 -19.45 -1.40
CA GLY A 214 -9.79 -18.10 -1.69
C GLY A 214 -10.82 -17.06 -1.28
N ILE A 215 -10.32 -15.86 -0.97
CA ILE A 215 -11.13 -14.67 -0.73
C ILE A 215 -10.63 -13.53 -1.60
N SER A 216 -11.54 -12.85 -2.28
CA SER A 216 -11.26 -11.62 -2.99
C SER A 216 -12.22 -10.51 -2.56
N MET A 217 -11.67 -9.30 -2.45
CA MET A 217 -12.40 -8.10 -2.09
C MET A 217 -11.89 -6.94 -2.94
N SER A 218 -12.80 -6.23 -3.59
CA SER A 218 -12.48 -4.99 -4.29
C SER A 218 -13.41 -3.87 -3.87
N TYR A 219 -12.88 -2.65 -3.87
CA TYR A 219 -13.63 -1.43 -3.61
C TYR A 219 -13.06 -0.31 -4.48
N ALA A 220 -13.94 0.51 -5.03
CA ALA A 220 -13.54 1.64 -5.86
C ALA A 220 -14.38 2.89 -5.54
N ILE A 221 -13.70 4.03 -5.55
CA ILE A 221 -14.28 5.36 -5.71
C ILE A 221 -13.90 5.79 -7.11
N THR A 222 -14.84 5.67 -8.05
CA THR A 222 -14.58 5.93 -9.48
C THR A 222 -14.34 7.40 -9.77
N GLU A 223 -15.06 8.28 -9.09
CA GLU A 223 -14.88 9.72 -9.18
C GLU A 223 -15.51 10.38 -7.95
N SER A 224 -14.76 11.27 -7.30
CA SER A 224 -15.26 12.17 -6.28
C SER A 224 -14.70 13.56 -6.54
N ALA A 225 -15.58 14.51 -6.83
CA ALA A 225 -15.22 15.90 -7.02
C ALA A 225 -15.81 16.74 -5.89
N THR A 226 -14.97 17.53 -5.25
CA THR A 226 -15.36 18.48 -4.20
C THR A 226 -14.87 19.86 -4.57
N GLN A 227 -15.72 20.85 -4.33
CA GLN A 227 -15.40 22.25 -4.48
C GLN A 227 -15.56 22.94 -3.13
N TRP A 228 -14.55 23.72 -2.75
CA TRP A 228 -14.60 24.60 -1.59
C TRP A 228 -14.33 26.04 -2.04
N ARG A 229 -15.24 26.95 -1.69
CA ARG A 229 -15.06 28.39 -1.84
C ARG A 229 -15.15 29.05 -0.47
N LEU A 230 -14.32 30.08 -0.26
CA LEU A 230 -14.36 30.87 0.97
C LEU A 230 -15.34 32.04 0.80
N GLY A 231 -15.88 32.53 1.92
CA GLY A 231 -16.72 33.74 1.93
C GLY A 231 -15.92 35.04 1.93
N SER A 232 -14.60 34.95 2.03
CA SER A 232 -13.66 36.05 1.83
C SER A 232 -12.27 35.45 1.59
N PRO A 233 -11.41 36.07 0.76
CA PRO A 233 -10.04 35.61 0.58
C PRO A 233 -9.30 35.48 1.92
N SER A 234 -8.57 34.38 2.10
CA SER A 234 -7.85 34.03 3.32
C SER A 234 -6.36 34.32 3.17
N PRO A 235 -5.74 35.11 4.07
CA PRO A 235 -4.33 35.44 3.98
C PRO A 235 -3.39 34.36 4.54
N ILE A 236 -3.86 33.12 4.69
CA ILE A 236 -3.14 32.04 5.39
C ILE A 236 -1.69 31.86 4.92
N TYR A 237 -1.42 31.97 3.61
CA TYR A 237 -0.05 31.84 3.10
C TYR A 237 0.80 33.08 3.40
N VAL A 238 0.22 34.27 3.37
CA VAL A 238 0.91 35.54 3.67
C VAL A 238 1.19 35.69 5.16
N GLU A 239 0.30 35.21 6.04
CA GLU A 239 0.51 35.26 7.49
C GLU A 239 1.48 34.20 8.02
N MET A 240 1.66 33.09 7.28
CA MET A 240 2.55 32.00 7.66
C MET A 240 3.99 32.16 7.14
N SER A 241 4.25 33.15 6.29
CA SER A 241 5.58 33.49 5.76
C SER A 241 6.37 34.40 6.68
#